data_AF-A0A132HA74-F1
#
_entry.id   AF-A0A132HA74-F1
#
_cell.length_a   1.000
_cell.length_b   1.000
_cell.length_c   1.000
_cell.angle_alpha   90.00
_cell.angle_beta   90.00
_cell.angle_gamma   90.00
#
_symmetry.space_group_name_H-M   'P 1'
#
loop_
_entity.id
_entity.type
_entity.pdbx_description
1 polymer ?
#
loop_
_entity_poly.entity_id
_entity_poly.type
_entity_poly.pdbx_seq_one_letter_code
_entity_poly.pdbx_strand_id
1 'polypeptide(L)'
;LSAGLWSCEKDDNTNESGSGTTQVDPGTDPGAVWVDLGLPSGLLWGAHNVGASAPEDYGDHFAWGETESKEVYNWSTYRYCNGDSDQLTKYCNDSDYGYNGFTDNLTILQPGDDAATANWGDGARTPTKEEWQELIDNTTSTWTTLGGVNGRRFTAANGNSIFLPAAGGRLGGELSSAGSVGRYWSSSLDTRPYGACFFRFRSDYQVVNGGDRVIGLSVRPVRSSLR
;
A
#
# COMPACT_ATOMS: atom_id res chain seq x y z
N LEU A 1 45.39 -62.12 11.75
CA LEU A 1 44.35 -61.16 12.20
C LEU A 1 43.02 -61.91 12.08
N SER A 2 42.63 -62.66 13.13
CA SER A 2 41.50 -62.34 14.03
C SER A 2 40.18 -62.16 13.27
N ALA A 3 39.33 -63.19 13.11
CA ALA A 3 38.35 -63.76 14.06
C ALA A 3 37.04 -62.94 14.18
N GLY A 4 35.88 -63.62 14.04
CA GLY A 4 34.58 -63.12 14.50
C GLY A 4 33.36 -63.54 13.66
N LEU A 5 32.50 -64.41 14.21
CA LEU A 5 31.19 -64.86 13.70
C LEU A 5 30.01 -63.94 14.13
N TRP A 6 28.83 -64.13 13.50
CA TRP A 6 27.43 -63.88 13.98
C TRP A 6 27.01 -62.37 14.04
N SER A 7 25.80 -61.85 13.74
CA SER A 7 24.46 -62.29 13.29
C SER A 7 23.63 -61.08 12.77
N CYS A 8 22.55 -61.38 12.03
CA CYS A 8 21.21 -60.76 12.02
C CYS A 8 20.91 -59.58 12.98
N GLU A 9 20.37 -58.47 12.46
CA GLU A 9 19.05 -57.90 12.81
C GLU A 9 18.63 -56.79 11.84
N LYS A 10 17.30 -56.59 11.72
CA LYS A 10 16.64 -55.57 10.89
C LYS A 10 16.73 -54.22 11.58
N ASP A 11 17.02 -53.17 10.82
CA ASP A 11 16.67 -51.81 11.21
C ASP A 11 15.63 -51.27 10.22
N ASP A 12 14.43 -51.05 10.75
CA ASP A 12 13.35 -50.30 10.13
C ASP A 12 13.84 -48.87 9.87
N ASN A 13 14.09 -48.53 8.60
CA ASN A 13 14.34 -47.14 8.25
C ASN A 13 12.99 -46.42 8.04
N THR A 14 12.46 -45.90 9.14
CA THR A 14 11.43 -44.87 9.14
C THR A 14 11.97 -43.61 8.46
N ASN A 15 11.62 -43.40 7.20
CA ASN A 15 11.71 -42.06 6.61
C ASN A 15 10.41 -41.31 6.91
N GLU A 16 10.34 -40.73 8.12
CA GLU A 16 9.69 -39.44 8.26
C GLU A 16 10.46 -38.44 7.41
N SER A 17 9.81 -37.84 6.41
CA SER A 17 10.21 -36.50 6.00
C SER A 17 9.00 -35.71 5.52
N GLY A 18 8.81 -34.57 6.18
CA GLY A 18 8.19 -33.40 5.58
C GLY A 18 6.69 -33.28 5.77
N SER A 19 6.24 -33.14 7.01
CA SER A 19 5.09 -32.29 7.33
C SER A 19 5.27 -30.93 6.66
N GLY A 20 4.60 -30.72 5.52
CA GLY A 20 4.44 -29.40 4.92
C GLY A 20 3.60 -28.54 5.85
N THR A 21 4.27 -27.75 6.69
CA THR A 21 3.62 -26.73 7.49
C THR A 21 3.24 -25.59 6.56
N THR A 22 1.96 -25.51 6.17
CA THR A 22 1.35 -24.25 5.77
C THR A 22 1.51 -23.29 6.95
N GLN A 23 2.43 -22.32 6.84
CA GLN A 23 2.53 -21.24 7.82
C GLN A 23 1.23 -20.46 7.80
N VAL A 24 0.41 -20.68 8.82
CA VAL A 24 -0.72 -19.82 9.12
C VAL A 24 -0.14 -18.60 9.83
N ASP A 25 -0.28 -17.44 9.19
CA ASP A 25 0.24 -16.16 9.65
C ASP A 25 -0.48 -15.74 10.93
N PRO A 26 0.20 -15.53 12.08
CA PRO A 26 -0.44 -15.34 13.39
C PRO A 26 -1.25 -14.03 13.53
N GLY A 27 -1.39 -13.22 12.47
CA GLY A 27 -2.22 -12.02 12.43
C GLY A 27 -3.41 -12.06 11.46
N THR A 28 -3.72 -13.21 10.85
CA THR A 28 -4.80 -13.31 9.86
C THR A 28 -6.06 -13.91 10.48
N ASP A 29 -6.96 -13.06 10.96
CA ASP A 29 -8.38 -13.36 10.73
C ASP A 29 -8.66 -12.88 9.29
N PRO A 30 -8.78 -13.78 8.30
CA PRO A 30 -9.04 -13.41 6.92
C PRO A 30 -10.38 -12.69 6.72
N GLY A 31 -11.23 -12.62 7.75
CA GLY A 31 -12.48 -11.85 7.76
C GLY A 31 -12.35 -10.43 8.33
N ALA A 32 -11.23 -10.07 8.98
CA ALA A 32 -11.05 -8.74 9.54
C ALA A 32 -10.57 -7.75 8.47
N VAL A 33 -11.49 -6.89 8.00
CA VAL A 33 -11.22 -5.83 7.01
C VAL A 33 -10.21 -4.77 7.53
N TRP A 34 -9.99 -4.73 8.85
CA TRP A 34 -9.19 -3.73 9.54
C TRP A 34 -8.24 -4.38 10.56
N VAL A 35 -7.01 -3.88 10.62
CA VAL A 35 -5.94 -4.36 11.49
C VAL A 35 -5.50 -3.24 12.42
N ASP A 36 -5.55 -3.49 13.72
CA ASP A 36 -4.97 -2.60 14.73
C ASP A 36 -3.48 -2.90 14.91
N LEU A 37 -2.62 -2.04 14.39
CA LEU A 37 -1.17 -2.16 14.56
C LEU A 37 -0.69 -1.60 15.91
N GLY A 38 -1.57 -1.04 16.74
CA GLY A 38 -1.21 -0.44 18.02
C GLY A 38 -0.26 0.75 17.88
N LEU A 39 -0.30 1.45 16.74
CA LEU A 39 0.54 2.63 16.49
C LEU A 39 0.06 3.83 17.32
N PRO A 40 0.93 4.82 17.60
CA PRO A 40 0.57 5.99 18.42
C PRO A 40 -0.71 6.73 18.00
N SER A 41 -1.02 6.79 16.71
CA SER A 41 -2.23 7.39 16.15
C SER A 41 -3.53 6.67 16.54
N GLY A 42 -3.44 5.38 16.93
CA GLY A 42 -4.60 4.55 17.23
C GLY A 42 -5.49 4.24 16.02
N LEU A 43 -4.95 4.42 14.80
CA LEU A 43 -5.63 4.12 13.55
C LEU A 43 -5.66 2.62 13.28
N LEU A 44 -6.78 2.17 12.72
CA LEU A 44 -6.89 0.87 12.10
C LEU A 44 -6.46 0.97 10.64
N TRP A 45 -5.65 0.02 10.18
CA TRP A 45 -5.19 -0.09 8.80
C TRP A 45 -5.98 -1.14 8.04
N GLY A 46 -6.33 -0.88 6.78
CA GLY A 46 -7.05 -1.85 5.96
C GLY A 46 -6.23 -3.12 5.73
N ALA A 47 -6.86 -4.28 5.78
CA ALA A 47 -6.20 -5.58 5.55
C ALA A 47 -5.77 -5.78 4.07
N HIS A 48 -6.45 -5.11 3.14
CA HIS A 48 -6.12 -5.09 1.70
C HIS A 48 -6.27 -3.68 1.10
N ASN A 49 -5.83 -3.51 -0.16
CA ASN A 49 -5.96 -2.24 -0.88
C ASN A 49 -7.42 -1.96 -1.26
N VAL A 50 -7.72 -0.70 -1.60
CA VAL A 50 -8.96 -0.36 -2.31
C VAL A 50 -8.99 -1.13 -3.65
N GLY A 51 -10.12 -1.74 -3.99
CA GLY A 51 -10.28 -2.57 -5.19
C GLY A 51 -9.73 -4.01 -5.07
N ALA A 52 -9.14 -4.37 -3.93
CA ALA A 52 -8.64 -5.72 -3.64
C ALA A 52 -9.62 -6.51 -2.75
N SER A 53 -9.50 -7.84 -2.77
CA SER A 53 -10.24 -8.76 -1.89
C SER A 53 -9.34 -9.54 -0.92
N ALA A 54 -8.04 -9.58 -1.19
CA ALA A 54 -7.02 -10.21 -0.35
C ALA A 54 -5.81 -9.28 -0.12
N PRO A 55 -5.02 -9.48 0.95
CA PRO A 55 -3.86 -8.64 1.25
C PRO A 55 -2.82 -8.56 0.13
N GLU A 56 -2.63 -9.65 -0.62
CA GLU A 56 -1.69 -9.77 -1.73
C GLU A 56 -2.18 -9.20 -3.06
N ASP A 57 -3.49 -8.99 -3.22
CA ASP A 57 -4.06 -8.40 -4.43
C ASP A 57 -3.61 -6.94 -4.56
N TYR A 58 -3.23 -6.53 -5.77
CA TYR A 58 -2.80 -5.15 -6.02
C TYR A 58 -3.89 -4.11 -5.79
N GLY A 59 -5.15 -4.51 -5.97
CA GLY A 59 -6.28 -3.61 -5.99
C GLY A 59 -6.23 -2.65 -7.18
N ASP A 60 -6.98 -1.57 -7.06
CA ASP A 60 -7.08 -0.54 -8.08
C ASP A 60 -5.96 0.51 -7.96
N HIS A 61 -5.73 1.20 -9.07
CA HIS A 61 -4.86 2.37 -9.15
C HIS A 61 -5.70 3.63 -9.34
N PHE A 62 -5.39 4.69 -8.62
CA PHE A 62 -6.12 5.95 -8.67
C PHE A 62 -5.16 7.09 -8.99
N ALA A 63 -5.57 8.07 -9.78
CA ALA A 63 -4.87 9.35 -9.78
C ALA A 63 -5.23 10.10 -8.49
N TRP A 64 -4.35 10.97 -8.00
CA TRP A 64 -4.57 11.63 -6.71
C TRP A 64 -5.80 12.55 -6.75
N GLY A 65 -6.77 12.32 -5.86
CA GLY A 65 -8.05 13.03 -5.86
C GLY A 65 -9.16 12.37 -6.68
N GLU A 66 -8.87 11.30 -7.41
CA GLU A 66 -9.88 10.54 -8.15
C GLU A 66 -10.34 9.32 -7.35
N THR A 67 -11.64 9.03 -7.41
CA THR A 67 -12.28 7.97 -6.63
C THR A 67 -12.52 6.69 -7.44
N GLU A 68 -12.28 6.74 -8.74
CA GLU A 68 -12.44 5.65 -9.70
C GLU A 68 -11.12 5.42 -10.44
N SER A 69 -10.85 4.16 -10.82
CA SER A 69 -9.73 3.83 -11.68
C SER A 69 -10.03 4.20 -13.13
N LYS A 70 -8.98 4.27 -13.96
CA LYS A 70 -9.10 4.60 -15.38
C LYS A 70 -8.05 3.87 -16.20
N GLU A 71 -8.18 3.89 -17.52
CA GLU A 71 -7.23 3.22 -18.40
C GLU A 71 -5.98 4.05 -18.66
N VAL A 72 -6.11 5.38 -18.72
CA VAL A 72 -5.02 6.29 -19.08
C VAL A 72 -4.75 7.28 -17.96
N TYR A 73 -3.50 7.36 -17.51
CA TYR A 73 -3.02 8.20 -16.41
C TYR A 73 -2.06 9.27 -16.92
N ASN A 74 -2.58 10.45 -17.23
CA ASN A 74 -1.78 11.62 -17.64
C ASN A 74 -2.55 12.92 -17.39
N TRP A 75 -1.93 14.08 -17.64
CA TRP A 75 -2.57 15.38 -17.42
C TRP A 75 -3.82 15.60 -18.26
N SER A 76 -3.87 15.10 -19.49
CA SER A 76 -5.06 15.23 -20.35
C SER A 76 -6.31 14.50 -19.83
N THR A 77 -6.12 13.53 -18.92
CA THR A 77 -7.19 12.71 -18.33
C THR A 77 -7.35 12.95 -16.84
N TYR A 78 -6.57 13.87 -16.26
CA TYR A 78 -6.60 14.16 -14.83
C TYR A 78 -7.78 15.07 -14.49
N ARG A 79 -8.56 14.66 -13.48
CA ARG A 79 -9.83 15.32 -13.14
C ARG A 79 -9.69 16.77 -12.70
N TYR A 80 -8.59 17.10 -12.02
CA TYR A 80 -8.39 18.41 -11.37
C TYR A 80 -7.38 19.31 -12.06
N CYS A 81 -7.34 19.24 -13.40
CA CYS A 81 -6.70 20.25 -14.22
C CYS A 81 -7.43 20.48 -15.55
N ASN A 82 -7.03 21.52 -16.25
CA ASN A 82 -7.39 21.77 -17.64
C ASN A 82 -6.21 21.37 -18.56
N GLY A 83 -5.95 20.06 -18.63
CA GLY A 83 -5.06 19.44 -19.62
C GLY A 83 -3.57 19.41 -19.30
N ASP A 84 -3.07 20.25 -18.40
CA ASP A 84 -1.65 20.32 -18.03
C ASP A 84 -1.43 20.54 -16.52
N SER A 85 -0.20 20.32 -16.07
CA SER A 85 0.29 20.42 -14.69
C SER A 85 0.21 21.82 -14.08
N ASP A 86 0.19 22.86 -14.91
CA ASP A 86 0.09 24.27 -14.51
C ASP A 86 -1.32 24.86 -14.75
N GLN A 87 -2.31 24.01 -15.03
CA GLN A 87 -3.70 24.39 -15.25
C GLN A 87 -4.65 23.76 -14.21
N LEU A 88 -4.26 23.74 -12.94
CA LEU A 88 -5.01 23.07 -11.87
C LEU A 88 -6.34 23.77 -11.58
N THR A 89 -7.38 22.97 -11.34
CA THR A 89 -8.74 23.46 -11.04
C THR A 89 -9.20 23.12 -9.63
N LYS A 90 -8.37 22.40 -8.85
CA LYS A 90 -8.59 22.05 -7.44
C LYS A 90 -7.26 21.71 -6.76
N TYR A 91 -7.19 21.85 -5.44
CA TYR A 91 -5.99 21.59 -4.64
C TYR A 91 -4.78 22.39 -5.12
N CYS A 92 -5.01 23.68 -5.37
CA CYS A 92 -4.04 24.58 -5.92
C CYS A 92 -3.69 25.65 -4.89
N ASN A 93 -2.42 25.71 -4.52
CA ASN A 93 -1.84 26.63 -3.54
C ASN A 93 -0.89 27.66 -4.18
N ASP A 94 -0.81 27.68 -5.51
CA ASP A 94 0.05 28.58 -6.27
C ASP A 94 -0.68 29.00 -7.55
N SER A 95 -0.96 30.30 -7.69
CA SER A 95 -1.72 30.83 -8.82
C SER A 95 -1.04 30.62 -10.16
N ASP A 96 0.29 30.44 -10.20
CA ASP A 96 1.03 30.18 -11.44
C ASP A 96 0.72 28.78 -12.00
N TYR A 97 0.18 27.88 -11.16
CA TYR A 97 -0.27 26.55 -11.55
C TYR A 97 -1.79 26.43 -11.59
N GLY A 98 -2.52 27.52 -11.33
CA GLY A 98 -3.97 27.56 -11.31
C GLY A 98 -4.55 27.90 -12.67
N TYR A 99 -5.57 27.17 -13.11
CA TYR A 99 -6.32 27.54 -14.30
C TYR A 99 -6.94 28.93 -14.13
N ASN A 100 -6.56 29.88 -14.98
CA ASN A 100 -6.91 31.31 -14.86
C ASN A 100 -6.55 31.92 -13.49
N GLY A 101 -5.43 31.48 -12.88
CA GLY A 101 -4.97 31.97 -11.59
C GLY A 101 -5.74 31.43 -10.38
N PHE A 102 -6.50 30.34 -10.56
CA PHE A 102 -7.28 29.70 -9.49
C PHE A 102 -6.39 29.23 -8.32
N THR A 103 -6.85 29.45 -7.09
CA THR A 103 -6.31 28.80 -5.88
C THR A 103 -7.44 28.48 -4.90
N ASP A 104 -7.31 27.37 -4.16
CA ASP A 104 -8.18 27.01 -3.04
C ASP A 104 -7.39 26.72 -1.75
N ASN A 105 -6.05 26.62 -1.84
CA ASN A 105 -5.13 26.32 -0.75
C ASN A 105 -5.46 25.03 0.02
N LEU A 106 -6.23 24.12 -0.59
CA LEU A 106 -6.51 22.82 0.01
C LEU A 106 -5.27 21.94 -0.09
N THR A 107 -4.84 21.37 1.04
CA THR A 107 -3.62 20.55 1.12
C THR A 107 -3.87 19.11 1.55
N ILE A 108 -5.12 18.74 1.81
CA ILE A 108 -5.53 17.38 2.19
C ILE A 108 -6.77 17.02 1.37
N LEU A 109 -6.83 15.78 0.87
CA LEU A 109 -8.01 15.27 0.17
C LEU A 109 -9.29 15.47 1.00
N GLN A 110 -10.28 16.08 0.35
CA GLN A 110 -11.64 16.16 0.84
C GLN A 110 -12.31 14.79 0.70
N PRO A 111 -13.30 14.45 1.55
CA PRO A 111 -13.98 13.14 1.51
C PRO A 111 -14.53 12.74 0.13
N GLY A 112 -15.02 13.70 -0.66
CA GLY A 112 -15.55 13.44 -2.01
C GLY A 112 -14.48 13.15 -3.08
N ASP A 113 -13.20 13.33 -2.76
CA ASP A 113 -12.05 13.13 -3.66
C ASP A 113 -11.12 12.02 -3.14
N ASP A 114 -11.54 11.29 -2.10
CA ASP A 114 -10.74 10.27 -1.47
C ASP A 114 -11.24 8.88 -1.89
N ALA A 115 -10.42 8.16 -2.65
CA ALA A 115 -10.73 6.81 -3.12
C ALA A 115 -11.05 5.84 -1.98
N ALA A 116 -10.37 5.94 -0.83
CA ALA A 116 -10.69 5.09 0.31
C ALA A 116 -12.07 5.42 0.88
N THR A 117 -12.40 6.71 1.02
CA THR A 117 -13.72 7.15 1.50
C THR A 117 -14.82 6.66 0.56
N ALA A 118 -14.65 6.87 -0.75
CA ALA A 118 -15.66 6.54 -1.74
C ALA A 118 -15.91 5.03 -1.89
N ASN A 119 -14.87 4.21 -1.76
CA ASN A 119 -14.96 2.77 -2.03
C ASN A 119 -15.20 1.91 -0.78
N TRP A 120 -14.75 2.35 0.40
CA TRP A 120 -14.90 1.59 1.64
C TRP A 120 -15.94 2.17 2.60
N GLY A 121 -16.24 3.47 2.51
CA GLY A 121 -17.19 4.13 3.42
C GLY A 121 -16.74 4.08 4.89
N ASP A 122 -17.70 4.14 5.83
CA ASP A 122 -17.50 3.87 7.26
C ASP A 122 -16.31 4.58 7.93
N GLY A 123 -16.06 5.84 7.54
CA GLY A 123 -14.97 6.66 8.06
C GLY A 123 -13.57 6.25 7.58
N ALA A 124 -13.49 5.36 6.59
CA ALA A 124 -12.27 5.06 5.86
C ALA A 124 -11.78 6.30 5.11
N ARG A 125 -10.46 6.47 5.05
CA ARG A 125 -9.79 7.52 4.29
C ARG A 125 -8.38 7.10 3.88
N THR A 126 -7.81 7.83 2.93
CA THR A 126 -6.41 7.67 2.54
C THR A 126 -5.49 8.20 3.66
N PRO A 127 -4.38 7.51 4.00
CA PRO A 127 -3.47 7.94 5.05
C PRO A 127 -2.79 9.27 4.72
N THR A 128 -2.53 10.09 5.72
CA THR A 128 -1.70 11.29 5.56
C THR A 128 -0.22 10.93 5.39
N LYS A 129 0.60 11.91 5.03
CA LYS A 129 2.05 11.75 4.91
C LYS A 129 2.64 11.31 6.26
N GLU A 130 2.15 11.92 7.32
CA GLU A 130 2.59 11.69 8.70
C GLU A 130 2.23 10.28 9.18
N GLU A 131 1.09 9.74 8.76
CA GLU A 131 0.67 8.37 9.11
C GLU A 131 1.45 7.30 8.36
N TRP A 132 1.81 7.56 7.10
CA TRP A 132 2.78 6.71 6.40
C TRP A 132 4.15 6.75 7.08
N GLN A 133 4.58 7.92 7.54
CA GLN A 133 5.84 8.05 8.29
C GLN A 133 5.77 7.32 9.63
N GLU A 134 4.64 7.40 10.35
CA GLU A 134 4.41 6.66 11.57
C GLU A 134 4.53 5.15 11.37
N LEU A 135 3.96 4.61 10.29
CA LEU A 135 4.09 3.19 9.93
C LEU A 135 5.56 2.80 9.76
N ILE A 136 6.36 3.62 9.07
CA ILE A 136 7.79 3.38 8.86
C ILE A 136 8.53 3.37 10.20
N ASP A 137 8.26 4.35 11.07
CA ASP A 137 9.03 4.59 12.28
C ASP A 137 8.70 3.62 13.42
N ASN A 138 7.47 3.10 13.46
CA ASN A 138 6.95 2.31 14.58
C ASN A 138 6.72 0.83 14.25
N THR A 139 7.19 0.36 13.09
CA THR A 139 7.15 -1.06 12.73
C THR A 139 8.50 -1.58 12.27
N THR A 140 8.69 -2.88 12.41
CA THR A 140 9.73 -3.59 11.64
C THR A 140 9.15 -3.97 10.29
N SER A 141 9.98 -3.99 9.23
CA SER A 141 9.48 -4.40 7.92
C SER A 141 10.46 -5.28 7.16
N THR A 142 9.92 -6.23 6.41
CA THR A 142 10.68 -7.20 5.62
C THR A 142 10.07 -7.33 4.23
N TRP A 143 10.93 -7.35 3.21
CA TRP A 143 10.50 -7.73 1.87
C TRP A 143 10.25 -9.23 1.82
N THR A 144 9.09 -9.64 1.32
CA THR A 144 8.66 -11.04 1.33
C THR A 144 7.64 -11.30 0.22
N THR A 145 7.18 -12.54 0.14
CA THR A 145 6.15 -12.99 -0.80
C THR A 145 4.95 -13.54 -0.01
N LEU A 146 3.74 -13.11 -0.38
CA LEU A 146 2.47 -13.64 0.12
C LEU A 146 1.63 -14.07 -1.08
N GLY A 147 1.12 -15.30 -1.10
CA GLY A 147 0.33 -15.80 -2.23
C GLY A 147 1.07 -15.79 -3.57
N GLY A 148 2.41 -15.86 -3.58
CA GLY A 148 3.22 -15.72 -4.80
C GLY A 148 3.45 -14.27 -5.25
N VAL A 149 2.89 -13.29 -4.55
CA VAL A 149 3.03 -11.86 -4.85
C VAL A 149 4.11 -11.25 -3.96
N ASN A 150 5.07 -10.55 -4.57
CA ASN A 150 6.08 -9.81 -3.83
C ASN A 150 5.51 -8.54 -3.20
N GLY A 151 6.00 -8.22 -2.01
CA GLY A 151 5.63 -7.02 -1.28
C GLY A 151 6.45 -6.85 -0.02
N ARG A 152 5.96 -6.00 0.87
CA ARG A 152 6.62 -5.73 2.15
C ARG A 152 5.63 -5.93 3.28
N ARG A 153 6.05 -6.70 4.29
CA ARG A 153 5.30 -6.94 5.51
C ARG A 153 5.77 -5.97 6.58
N PHE A 154 4.84 -5.32 7.24
CA PHE A 154 5.07 -4.40 8.36
C PHE A 154 4.51 -5.05 9.62
N THR A 155 5.37 -5.28 10.61
CA THR A 155 5.01 -5.93 11.88
C THR A 155 5.25 -4.95 13.02
N ALA A 156 4.17 -4.65 13.74
CA ALA A 156 4.20 -3.75 14.88
C ALA A 156 4.59 -4.46 16.18
N ALA A 157 4.88 -3.67 17.23
CA ALA A 157 5.32 -4.20 18.53
C ALA A 157 4.26 -5.08 19.22
N ASN A 158 2.97 -4.89 18.91
CA ASN A 158 1.88 -5.73 19.42
C ASN A 158 1.79 -7.11 18.73
N GLY A 159 2.64 -7.39 17.73
CA GLY A 159 2.67 -8.64 16.98
C GLY A 159 1.76 -8.66 15.74
N ASN A 160 0.84 -7.69 15.61
CA ASN A 160 0.01 -7.58 14.42
C ASN A 160 0.82 -7.09 13.22
N SER A 161 0.39 -7.48 12.02
CA SER A 161 1.08 -7.10 10.80
C SER A 161 0.13 -6.85 9.64
N ILE A 162 0.60 -6.06 8.67
CA ILE A 162 -0.05 -5.88 7.37
C ILE A 162 0.95 -6.22 6.26
N PHE A 163 0.42 -6.72 5.13
CA PHE A 163 1.18 -6.91 3.91
C PHE A 163 0.76 -5.86 2.88
N LEU A 164 1.75 -5.15 2.33
CA LEU A 164 1.57 -4.24 1.22
C LEU A 164 2.19 -4.86 -0.03
N PRO A 165 1.40 -5.20 -1.06
CA PRO A 165 1.95 -5.75 -2.29
C PRO A 165 2.72 -4.68 -3.07
N ALA A 166 3.73 -5.12 -3.81
CA ALA A 166 4.49 -4.28 -4.71
C ALA A 166 3.70 -4.02 -6.01
N ALA A 167 2.58 -3.32 -5.92
CA ALA A 167 1.60 -3.12 -6.99
C ALA A 167 2.06 -2.21 -8.15
N GLY A 168 3.28 -1.67 -8.10
CA GLY A 168 3.81 -0.79 -9.12
C GLY A 168 3.10 0.56 -9.19
N GLY A 169 2.98 1.11 -10.39
CA GLY A 169 2.16 2.30 -10.65
C GLY A 169 1.90 2.47 -12.15
N ARG A 170 0.86 3.24 -12.48
CA ARG A 170 0.39 3.46 -13.84
C ARG A 170 0.72 4.86 -14.34
N LEU A 171 1.18 4.95 -15.59
CA LEU A 171 1.41 6.20 -16.31
C LEU A 171 1.11 5.98 -17.79
N GLY A 172 0.34 6.89 -18.40
CA GLY A 172 -0.30 6.59 -19.68
C GLY A 172 -1.20 5.37 -19.53
N GLY A 173 -1.17 4.44 -20.49
CA GLY A 173 -1.90 3.17 -20.44
C GLY A 173 -1.17 2.02 -19.73
N GLU A 174 0.07 2.25 -19.28
CA GLU A 174 0.98 1.16 -18.91
C GLU A 174 1.10 0.98 -17.39
N LEU A 175 1.10 -0.28 -16.96
CA LEU A 175 1.47 -0.67 -15.59
C LEU A 175 2.98 -0.96 -15.54
N SER A 176 3.68 -0.27 -14.64
CA SER A 176 5.13 -0.40 -14.50
C SER A 176 5.52 -0.87 -13.09
N SER A 177 6.64 -1.60 -13.00
CA SER A 177 7.28 -1.99 -11.74
C SER A 177 6.46 -2.89 -10.80
N ALA A 178 5.35 -3.48 -11.28
CA ALA A 178 4.61 -4.49 -10.54
C ALA A 178 5.54 -5.65 -10.12
N GLY A 179 5.39 -6.11 -8.88
CA GLY A 179 6.24 -7.13 -8.24
C GLY A 179 7.60 -6.63 -7.75
N SER A 180 7.95 -5.35 -7.95
CA SER A 180 9.26 -4.79 -7.58
C SER A 180 9.22 -3.48 -6.80
N VAL A 181 8.13 -2.72 -6.91
CA VAL A 181 7.94 -1.44 -6.19
C VAL A 181 6.51 -1.36 -5.66
N GLY A 182 6.35 -1.07 -4.38
CA GLY A 182 5.06 -0.62 -3.84
C GLY A 182 4.98 0.91 -3.91
N ARG A 183 3.84 1.45 -4.35
CA ARG A 183 3.56 2.87 -4.37
C ARG A 183 2.11 3.12 -3.93
N TYR A 184 1.95 3.97 -2.93
CA TYR A 184 0.69 4.18 -2.23
C TYR A 184 0.44 5.67 -2.05
N TRP A 185 -0.74 6.15 -2.43
CA TRP A 185 -1.07 7.55 -2.22
C TRP A 185 -1.13 7.91 -0.74
N SER A 186 -0.73 9.14 -0.46
CA SER A 186 -1.15 9.86 0.73
C SER A 186 -2.28 10.83 0.38
N SER A 187 -3.13 11.19 1.35
CA SER A 187 -4.08 12.28 1.22
C SER A 187 -3.42 13.66 1.25
N SER A 188 -2.13 13.76 1.58
CA SER A 188 -1.40 15.03 1.70
C SER A 188 -0.86 15.55 0.37
N LEU A 189 -0.97 16.85 0.16
CA LEU A 189 -0.31 17.58 -0.92
C LEU A 189 1.21 17.49 -0.80
N ASP A 190 1.89 17.46 -1.95
CA ASP A 190 3.33 17.68 -1.99
C ASP A 190 3.65 19.19 -1.86
N THR A 191 4.91 19.51 -1.62
CA THR A 191 5.41 20.89 -1.68
C THR A 191 5.31 21.49 -3.09
N ARG A 192 5.30 20.65 -4.13
CA ARG A 192 5.05 21.07 -5.51
C ARG A 192 3.55 21.20 -5.78
N PRO A 193 3.08 22.32 -6.36
CA PRO A 193 1.66 22.53 -6.64
C PRO A 193 1.02 21.50 -7.57
N TYR A 194 1.77 20.76 -8.39
CA TYR A 194 1.25 19.70 -9.27
C TYR A 194 1.51 18.28 -8.70
N GLY A 195 2.10 18.19 -7.51
CA GLY A 195 2.45 16.94 -6.86
C GLY A 195 1.54 16.60 -5.68
N ALA A 196 1.55 15.32 -5.30
CA ALA A 196 0.98 14.83 -4.06
C ALA A 196 1.97 13.86 -3.38
N CYS A 197 1.88 13.74 -2.05
CA CYS A 197 2.71 12.81 -1.31
C CYS A 197 2.31 11.35 -1.57
N PHE A 198 3.27 10.45 -1.58
CA PHE A 198 3.05 9.02 -1.65
C PHE A 198 4.08 8.27 -0.79
N PHE A 199 3.69 7.11 -0.30
CA PHE A 199 4.60 6.12 0.29
C PHE A 199 5.13 5.17 -0.79
N ARG A 200 6.44 4.89 -0.76
CA ARG A 200 7.09 3.98 -1.71
C ARG A 200 8.08 3.07 -1.00
N PHE A 201 8.12 1.82 -1.44
CA PHE A 201 9.14 0.87 -1.01
C PHE A 201 9.63 -0.02 -2.14
N ARG A 202 10.81 -0.60 -1.90
CA ARG A 202 11.45 -1.69 -2.65
C ARG A 202 11.95 -2.75 -1.67
N SER A 203 12.68 -3.74 -2.17
CA SER A 203 13.30 -4.76 -1.33
C SER A 203 14.27 -4.16 -0.32
N ASP A 204 14.99 -3.10 -0.70
CA ASP A 204 16.11 -2.51 0.02
C ASP A 204 15.79 -1.20 0.77
N TYR A 205 14.68 -0.51 0.46
CA TYR A 205 14.31 0.71 1.17
C TYR A 205 12.79 0.97 1.20
N GLN A 206 12.41 1.93 2.03
CA GLN A 206 11.06 2.52 2.10
C GLN A 206 11.15 4.01 2.45
N VAL A 207 10.26 4.83 1.91
CA VAL A 207 10.30 6.29 2.05
C VAL A 207 8.94 6.93 1.72
N VAL A 208 8.64 8.08 2.33
CA VAL A 208 7.55 8.97 1.90
C VAL A 208 8.14 10.11 1.06
N ASN A 209 7.61 10.33 -0.14
CA ASN A 209 8.08 11.35 -1.09
C ASN A 209 6.88 12.00 -1.80
N GLY A 210 7.11 12.82 -2.83
CA GLY A 210 6.08 13.39 -3.69
C GLY A 210 6.21 12.96 -5.14
N GLY A 211 5.09 12.97 -5.88
CA GLY A 211 5.04 12.68 -7.31
C GLY A 211 3.85 13.31 -7.99
N ASP A 212 3.85 13.27 -9.31
CA ASP A 212 2.81 13.89 -10.13
C ASP A 212 1.46 13.27 -9.83
N ARG A 213 0.45 14.12 -9.61
CA ARG A 213 -0.91 13.70 -9.21
C ARG A 213 -1.59 12.78 -10.22
N VAL A 214 -1.13 12.78 -11.46
CA VAL A 214 -1.69 12.00 -12.56
C VAL A 214 -1.35 10.52 -12.50
N ILE A 215 -0.31 10.13 -11.76
CA ILE A 215 0.16 8.74 -11.72
C ILE A 215 -0.91 7.87 -11.01
N GLY A 216 -1.24 6.71 -11.57
CA GLY A 216 -2.12 5.76 -10.93
C GLY A 216 -1.37 4.98 -9.84
N LEU A 217 -1.69 5.22 -8.57
CA LEU A 217 -1.10 4.50 -7.42
C LEU A 217 -2.18 3.79 -6.59
N SER A 218 -1.79 2.78 -5.84
CA SER A 218 -2.69 2.06 -4.94
C SER A 218 -3.07 2.92 -3.73
N VAL A 219 -4.17 2.57 -3.07
CA VAL A 219 -4.61 3.19 -1.80
C VAL A 219 -4.79 2.09 -0.76
N ARG A 220 -4.15 2.27 0.40
CA ARG A 220 -4.33 1.42 1.59
C ARG A 220 -5.13 2.23 2.61
N PRO A 221 -6.41 1.92 2.84
CA PRO A 221 -7.27 2.75 3.67
C PRO A 221 -6.87 2.69 5.15
N VAL A 222 -7.15 3.75 5.89
CA VAL A 222 -7.10 3.82 7.36
C VAL A 222 -8.42 4.38 7.90
N ARG A 223 -8.72 4.10 9.17
CA ARG A 223 -9.81 4.75 9.89
C ARG A 223 -9.51 4.90 11.38
N SER A 224 -10.21 5.81 12.03
CA SER A 224 -10.20 5.90 13.50
C SER A 224 -10.77 4.62 14.11
N SER A 225 -10.18 4.14 15.20
CA SER A 225 -10.83 3.14 16.05
C SER A 225 -12.10 3.76 16.64
N LEU A 226 -13.23 3.05 16.54
CA LEU A 226 -14.42 3.36 17.33
C LEU A 226 -14.06 3.05 18.78
N ARG A 227 -13.70 4.09 19.55
CA ARG A 227 -13.56 3.98 21.00
C ARG A 227 -14.93 4.03 21.66
#